data_AF-A0A7W1ZAP6-F1
#
_entry.id   AF-A0A7W1ZAP6-F1
#
_cell.length_a   1.000
_cell.length_b   1.000
_cell.length_c   1.000
_cell.angle_alpha   90.00
_cell.angle_beta   90.00
_cell.angle_gamma   90.00
#
_symmetry.space_group_name_H-M   'P 1'
#
loop_
_entity.id
_entity.type
_entity.pdbx_description
1 polymer ?
#
loop_
_entity_poly.entity_id
_entity_poly.type
_entity_poly.pdbx_seq_one_letter_code
_entity_poly.pdbx_strand_id
1 'polypeptide(L)'
;AMISAYLRVKGAPQGIDMWVIDSANPDGWRSYTRTNARGVDLNRNFNSGNWVYGGAGTGTYSGPQAASEPETRAVQGFLDSVRPRLMIVWHQVGRHVDDNRSVGNYDLLRQYSSLTGYPIRPTGSCTTCGGTATSYVNRKFANSTAFTVEMPSSFTYGHARNHGKAFLALAANS
;
A
#
# COMPACT_ATOMS: atom_id res chain seq x y z
N ALA A 1 2.80 -10.98 -6.29
CA ALA A 1 2.93 -12.15 -7.19
C ALA A 1 2.60 -11.82 -8.65
N MET A 2 1.32 -11.67 -9.06
CA MET A 2 1.00 -11.47 -10.49
C MET A 2 1.17 -10.03 -10.99
N ILE A 3 0.74 -9.01 -10.23
CA ILE A 3 0.96 -7.59 -10.61
C ILE A 3 2.46 -7.30 -10.68
N SER A 4 3.20 -7.71 -9.66
CA SER A 4 4.66 -7.56 -9.59
C SER A 4 5.37 -8.18 -10.80
N ALA A 5 5.01 -9.42 -11.17
CA ALA A 5 5.56 -10.08 -12.36
C ALA A 5 5.26 -9.30 -13.64
N TYR A 6 4.02 -8.81 -13.79
CA TYR A 6 3.65 -7.96 -14.93
C TYR A 6 4.50 -6.68 -15.00
N LEU A 7 4.65 -5.98 -13.88
CA LEU A 7 5.45 -4.74 -13.81
C LEU A 7 6.93 -5.00 -14.12
N ARG A 8 7.52 -6.07 -13.59
CA ARG A 8 8.92 -6.44 -13.88
C ARG A 8 9.16 -6.72 -15.37
N VAL A 9 8.21 -7.38 -16.04
CA VAL A 9 8.29 -7.66 -17.49
C VAL A 9 8.11 -6.38 -18.32
N LYS A 10 7.23 -5.47 -17.89
CA LYS A 10 6.99 -4.21 -18.62
C LYS A 10 8.08 -3.17 -18.40
N GLY A 11 8.76 -3.21 -17.27
CA GLY A 11 9.77 -2.22 -16.92
C GLY A 11 9.16 -0.88 -16.54
N ALA A 12 10.04 0.04 -16.13
CA ALA A 12 9.64 1.40 -15.79
C ALA A 12 9.38 2.23 -17.07
N PRO A 13 8.46 3.20 -17.03
CA PRO A 13 8.39 4.23 -18.07
C PRO A 13 9.72 5.00 -18.20
N GLN A 14 9.98 5.57 -19.38
CA GLN A 14 11.20 6.35 -19.60
C GLN A 14 11.31 7.51 -18.61
N GLY A 15 12.48 7.66 -17.99
CA GLY A 15 12.75 8.73 -17.01
C GLY A 15 12.14 8.48 -15.63
N ILE A 16 11.57 7.29 -15.36
CA ILE A 16 10.99 6.93 -14.08
C ILE A 16 11.83 5.82 -13.43
N ASP A 17 12.22 6.02 -12.18
CA ASP A 17 12.71 4.94 -11.33
C ASP A 17 11.51 4.21 -10.72
N MET A 18 11.43 2.90 -10.95
CA MET A 18 10.32 2.06 -10.48
C MET A 18 10.86 0.92 -9.61
N TRP A 19 10.33 0.84 -8.38
CA TRP A 19 10.59 -0.28 -7.47
C TRP A 19 9.34 -1.14 -7.30
N VAL A 20 9.55 -2.45 -7.16
CA VAL A 20 8.49 -3.43 -6.94
C VAL A 20 8.87 -4.30 -5.73
N ILE A 21 8.07 -4.19 -4.67
CA ILE A 21 8.20 -5.01 -3.45
C ILE A 21 7.13 -6.11 -3.52
N ASP A 22 7.56 -7.37 -3.56
CA ASP A 22 6.64 -8.50 -3.71
C ASP A 22 5.80 -8.79 -2.47
N SER A 23 6.38 -8.63 -1.28
CA SER A 23 5.70 -8.71 0.00
C SER A 23 6.46 -7.91 1.06
N ALA A 24 5.72 -7.11 1.83
CA ALA A 24 6.24 -6.48 3.05
C ALA A 24 6.13 -7.39 4.28
N ASN A 25 5.49 -8.56 4.16
CA ASN A 25 5.31 -9.55 5.21
C ASN A 25 5.63 -10.96 4.67
N PRO A 26 6.92 -11.28 4.40
CA PRO A 26 7.29 -12.57 3.85
C PRO A 26 6.97 -13.74 4.78
N ASP A 27 7.07 -13.54 6.10
CA ASP A 27 6.75 -14.56 7.10
C ASP A 27 5.25 -14.84 7.16
N GLY A 28 4.43 -13.79 7.26
CA GLY A 28 2.97 -13.95 7.23
C GLY A 28 2.47 -14.50 5.90
N TRP A 29 3.13 -14.17 4.78
CA TRP A 29 2.85 -14.79 3.49
C TRP A 29 3.07 -16.31 3.51
N ARG A 30 4.19 -16.78 4.08
CA ARG A 30 4.51 -18.22 4.19
C ARG A 30 3.60 -18.95 5.17
N SER A 31 3.14 -18.26 6.20
CA SER A 31 2.25 -18.80 7.24
C SER A 31 0.76 -18.60 6.96
N TYR A 32 0.39 -17.99 5.83
CA TYR A 32 -1.00 -17.62 5.48
C TYR A 32 -1.69 -16.76 6.55
N THR A 33 -0.95 -15.86 7.19
CA THR A 33 -1.45 -14.94 8.21
C THR A 33 -1.47 -13.49 7.73
N ARG A 34 -2.46 -12.72 8.19
CA ARG A 34 -2.50 -11.26 7.99
C ARG A 34 -1.31 -10.58 8.68
N THR A 35 -1.05 -10.99 9.91
CA THR A 35 -0.03 -10.44 10.79
C THR A 35 1.34 -11.05 10.48
N ASN A 36 2.42 -10.42 10.96
CA ASN A 36 3.75 -11.01 10.90
C ASN A 36 3.92 -12.15 11.93
N ALA A 37 5.13 -12.73 12.01
CA ALA A 37 5.43 -13.84 12.93
C ALA A 37 5.23 -13.49 14.42
N ARG A 38 5.13 -12.19 14.78
CA ARG A 38 4.87 -11.70 16.14
C ARG A 38 3.42 -11.31 16.38
N GLY A 39 2.52 -11.59 15.43
CA GLY A 39 1.12 -11.26 15.53
C GLY A 39 0.79 -9.77 15.31
N VAL A 40 1.76 -8.97 14.83
CA VAL A 40 1.55 -7.53 14.57
C VAL A 40 0.94 -7.33 13.18
N ASP A 41 -0.10 -6.50 13.07
CA ASP A 41 -0.60 -5.96 11.82
C ASP A 41 0.38 -4.88 11.33
N LEU A 42 1.21 -5.23 10.35
CA LEU A 42 2.21 -4.31 9.80
C LEU A 42 1.59 -3.04 9.21
N ASN A 43 0.34 -3.09 8.73
CA ASN A 43 -0.37 -1.91 8.25
C ASN A 43 -1.01 -1.10 9.39
N ARG A 44 -0.61 -1.35 10.63
CA ARG A 44 -0.85 -0.51 11.82
C ARG A 44 0.45 -0.12 12.51
N ASN A 45 1.61 -0.62 12.07
CA ASN A 45 2.87 -0.49 12.78
C ASN A 45 3.73 0.70 12.33
N PHE A 46 3.42 1.41 11.25
CA PHE A 46 4.28 2.50 10.74
C PHE A 46 4.34 3.70 11.69
N ASN A 47 5.50 4.35 11.78
CA ASN A 47 5.71 5.61 12.47
C ASN A 47 5.23 6.80 11.61
N SER A 48 3.92 6.84 11.35
CA SER A 48 3.28 7.82 10.47
C SER A 48 2.74 9.08 11.19
N GLY A 49 3.10 9.27 12.46
CA GLY A 49 2.61 10.38 13.29
C GLY A 49 1.13 10.29 13.71
N ASN A 50 0.35 9.33 13.22
CA ASN A 50 -0.97 8.92 13.75
C ASN A 50 -0.95 7.48 14.25
N TRP A 51 0.22 6.90 14.52
CA TRP A 51 0.25 5.56 15.09
C TRP A 51 -0.59 5.53 16.38
N VAL A 52 -1.40 4.48 16.51
CA VAL A 52 -2.23 4.24 17.69
C VAL A 52 -2.05 2.79 18.15
N TYR A 53 -2.24 2.55 19.44
CA TYR A 53 -2.20 1.20 19.98
C TYR A 53 -3.48 0.44 19.62
N GLY A 54 -3.34 -0.65 18.86
CA GLY A 54 -4.46 -1.47 18.38
C GLY A 54 -4.83 -2.67 19.27
N GLY A 55 -4.24 -2.77 20.47
CA GLY A 55 -4.49 -3.86 21.41
C GLY A 55 -3.78 -5.17 21.05
N ALA A 56 -2.99 -5.73 21.97
CA ALA A 56 -2.35 -7.03 21.81
C ALA A 56 -3.38 -8.15 21.60
N GLY A 57 -3.06 -9.09 20.71
CA GLY A 57 -3.93 -10.24 20.40
C GLY A 57 -5.14 -9.93 19.50
N THR A 58 -5.32 -8.69 19.06
CA THR A 58 -6.38 -8.32 18.10
C THR A 58 -5.89 -8.43 16.66
N GLY A 59 -6.82 -8.49 15.70
CA GLY A 59 -6.50 -8.42 14.27
C GLY A 59 -5.93 -7.06 13.81
N THR A 60 -5.92 -6.07 14.70
CA THR A 60 -5.36 -4.73 14.49
C THR A 60 -4.19 -4.43 15.42
N TYR A 61 -3.61 -5.43 16.07
CA TYR A 61 -2.49 -5.23 16.99
C TYR A 61 -1.35 -4.50 16.28
N SER A 62 -1.06 -3.28 16.72
CA SER A 62 -0.15 -2.36 16.03
C SER A 62 1.30 -2.44 16.51
N GLY A 63 1.62 -3.44 17.34
CA GLY A 63 2.91 -3.58 18.02
C GLY A 63 2.96 -2.82 19.36
N PRO A 64 4.02 -3.01 20.16
CA PRO A 64 4.19 -2.29 21.43
C PRO A 64 4.47 -0.79 21.25
N GLN A 65 4.97 -0.39 20.07
CA GLN A 65 5.21 1.00 19.69
C GLN A 65 5.27 1.13 18.17
N ALA A 66 5.22 2.36 17.67
CA ALA A 66 5.45 2.64 16.25
C ALA A 66 6.82 2.11 15.78
N ALA A 67 6.82 1.49 14.60
CA ALA A 67 7.95 0.86 13.94
C ALA A 67 8.70 -0.17 14.83
N SER A 68 7.97 -0.90 15.67
CA SER A 68 8.54 -1.98 16.48
C SER A 68 9.04 -3.15 15.62
N GLU A 69 8.41 -3.39 14.47
CA GLU A 69 8.68 -4.57 13.65
C GLU A 69 9.87 -4.34 12.70
N PRO A 70 10.76 -5.33 12.52
CA PRO A 70 11.88 -5.21 11.58
C PRO A 70 11.41 -4.99 10.13
N GLU A 71 10.30 -5.60 9.72
CA GLU A 71 9.71 -5.44 8.38
C GLU A 71 9.28 -3.98 8.14
N THR A 72 8.58 -3.39 9.12
CA THR A 72 8.16 -1.98 9.05
C THR A 72 9.37 -1.05 8.99
N ARG A 73 10.41 -1.31 9.79
CA ARG A 73 11.65 -0.49 9.76
C ARG A 73 12.37 -0.60 8.41
N ALA A 74 12.44 -1.80 7.83
CA ALA A 74 13.02 -2.01 6.51
C ALA A 74 12.26 -1.23 5.42
N VAL A 75 10.93 -1.33 5.39
CA VAL A 75 10.11 -0.59 4.41
C VAL A 75 10.23 0.92 4.62
N GLN A 76 10.21 1.41 5.86
CA GLN A 76 10.41 2.84 6.14
C GLN A 76 11.78 3.34 5.69
N GLY A 77 12.85 2.62 6.01
CA GLY A 77 14.20 3.00 5.59
C GLY A 77 14.33 3.05 4.06
N PHE A 78 13.71 2.10 3.36
CA PHE A 78 13.62 2.13 1.91
C PHE A 78 12.84 3.37 1.40
N LEU A 79 11.64 3.63 1.94
CA LEU A 79 10.83 4.79 1.56
C LEU A 79 11.54 6.12 1.84
N ASP A 80 12.30 6.21 2.93
CA ASP A 80 13.12 7.37 3.26
C ASP A 80 14.25 7.60 2.26
N SER A 81 14.81 6.53 1.70
CA SER A 81 15.87 6.62 0.69
C SER A 81 15.33 7.03 -0.69
N VAL A 82 14.17 6.50 -1.11
CA VAL A 82 13.66 6.71 -2.48
C VAL A 82 12.66 7.87 -2.60
N ARG A 83 12.00 8.25 -1.49
CA ARG A 83 11.07 9.40 -1.39
C ARG A 83 10.06 9.44 -2.56
N PRO A 84 9.17 8.44 -2.67
CA PRO A 84 8.41 8.19 -3.89
C PRO A 84 7.33 9.26 -4.14
N ARG A 85 7.19 9.73 -5.39
CA ARG A 85 6.08 10.60 -5.81
C ARG A 85 4.74 9.85 -5.85
N LEU A 86 4.77 8.57 -6.21
CA LEU A 86 3.61 7.69 -6.30
C LEU A 86 3.90 6.36 -5.61
N MET A 87 2.98 5.91 -4.74
CA MET A 87 2.99 4.57 -4.15
C MET A 87 1.59 3.95 -4.18
N ILE A 88 1.47 2.74 -4.73
CA ILE A 88 0.22 1.96 -4.65
C ILE A 88 0.47 0.72 -3.81
N VAL A 89 -0.35 0.51 -2.79
CA VAL A 89 -0.32 -0.70 -1.97
C VAL A 89 -1.54 -1.55 -2.30
N TRP A 90 -1.33 -2.73 -2.87
CA TRP A 90 -2.42 -3.67 -3.18
C TRP A 90 -2.71 -4.57 -1.99
N HIS A 91 -3.94 -4.50 -1.49
CA HIS A 91 -4.51 -5.31 -0.42
C HIS A 91 -5.63 -6.22 -0.96
N GLN A 92 -6.18 -7.08 -0.09
CA GLN A 92 -7.38 -7.89 -0.30
C GLN A 92 -8.19 -7.96 1.01
N VAL A 93 -9.53 -7.90 1.01
CA VAL A 93 -10.48 -7.89 -0.12
C VAL A 93 -11.40 -6.66 -0.13
N GLY A 94 -11.81 -6.18 -1.31
CA GLY A 94 -12.80 -5.10 -1.38
C GLY A 94 -13.17 -4.52 -2.74
N ARG A 95 -12.44 -4.83 -3.82
CA ARG A 95 -12.63 -4.30 -5.19
C ARG A 95 -12.89 -2.78 -5.23
N HIS A 96 -12.03 -1.99 -4.59
CA HIS A 96 -12.12 -0.52 -4.58
C HIS A 96 -10.75 0.14 -4.41
N VAL A 97 -10.69 1.43 -4.73
CA VAL A 97 -9.60 2.33 -4.33
C VAL A 97 -10.01 2.98 -3.00
N ASP A 98 -9.14 2.97 -2.01
CA ASP A 98 -9.41 3.62 -0.71
C ASP A 98 -9.57 5.14 -0.89
N ASP A 99 -10.67 5.71 -0.38
CA ASP A 99 -10.93 7.17 -0.39
C ASP A 99 -10.00 7.86 0.62
N ASN A 100 -8.74 8.05 0.23
CA ASN A 100 -7.75 8.75 1.02
C ASN A 100 -7.60 10.21 0.55
N ARG A 101 -8.21 11.13 1.29
CA ARG A 101 -8.19 12.57 0.97
C ARG A 101 -6.95 13.31 1.48
N SER A 102 -6.05 12.63 2.17
CA SER A 102 -4.80 13.21 2.69
C SER A 102 -3.62 13.05 1.72
N VAL A 103 -3.86 12.56 0.50
CA VAL A 103 -2.84 12.40 -0.55
C VAL A 103 -2.43 13.74 -1.16
N GLY A 104 -1.22 13.83 -1.70
CA GLY A 104 -0.73 15.04 -2.37
C GLY A 104 -1.51 15.40 -3.65
N ASN A 105 -1.95 14.41 -4.41
CA ASN A 105 -2.74 14.59 -5.63
C ASN A 105 -3.88 13.55 -5.71
N TYR A 106 -5.09 13.99 -5.40
CA TYR A 106 -6.28 13.13 -5.41
C TYR A 106 -6.76 12.75 -6.82
N ASP A 107 -6.39 13.51 -7.86
CA ASP A 107 -6.77 13.17 -9.23
C ASP A 107 -6.09 11.88 -9.72
N LEU A 108 -4.95 11.50 -9.14
CA LEU A 108 -4.33 10.20 -9.42
C LEU A 108 -5.24 9.04 -8.96
N LEU A 109 -5.96 9.18 -7.85
CA LEU A 109 -6.92 8.16 -7.41
C LEU A 109 -8.10 8.07 -8.39
N ARG A 110 -8.60 9.22 -8.88
CA ARG A 110 -9.68 9.28 -9.89
C ARG A 110 -9.24 8.66 -11.21
N GLN A 111 -8.01 8.95 -11.65
CA GLN A 111 -7.45 8.37 -12.86
C GLN A 111 -7.27 6.86 -12.71
N TYR A 112 -6.72 6.39 -11.58
CA TYR A 112 -6.60 4.96 -11.32
C TYR A 112 -7.96 4.26 -11.29
N SER A 113 -8.94 4.88 -10.63
CA SER A 113 -10.33 4.41 -10.56
C SER A 113 -10.94 4.28 -11.95
N SER A 114 -10.80 5.31 -12.79
CA SER A 114 -11.28 5.32 -14.17
C SER A 114 -10.60 4.23 -15.02
N LEU A 115 -9.27 4.10 -14.93
CA LEU A 115 -8.50 3.13 -15.71
C LEU A 115 -8.81 1.68 -15.32
N THR A 116 -9.11 1.43 -14.05
CA THR A 116 -9.35 0.06 -13.54
C THR A 116 -10.82 -0.31 -13.46
N GLY A 117 -11.73 0.67 -13.44
CA GLY A 117 -13.14 0.49 -13.14
C GLY A 117 -13.43 0.22 -11.65
N TYR A 118 -12.47 0.46 -10.75
CA TYR A 118 -12.65 0.25 -9.32
C TYR A 118 -13.22 1.53 -8.71
N PRO A 119 -14.38 1.48 -8.02
CA PRO A 119 -14.93 2.68 -7.38
C PRO A 119 -14.01 3.17 -6.27
N ILE A 120 -14.02 4.49 -6.03
CA ILE A 120 -13.39 5.07 -4.85
C ILE A 120 -14.37 4.96 -3.68
N ARG A 121 -13.97 4.31 -2.60
CA ARG A 121 -14.78 4.07 -1.40
C ARG A 121 -13.89 4.03 -0.16
N PRO A 122 -14.37 4.44 1.01
CA PRO A 122 -13.61 4.30 2.25
C PRO A 122 -13.36 2.81 2.57
N THR A 123 -12.12 2.43 2.85
CA THR A 123 -11.76 1.08 3.29
C THR A 123 -12.03 0.91 4.80
N GLY A 124 -13.17 0.33 5.15
CA GLY A 124 -13.47 -0.18 6.51
C GLY A 124 -13.63 0.88 7.61
N SER A 125 -14.45 0.57 8.61
CA SER A 125 -14.91 1.48 9.68
C SER A 125 -13.89 1.71 10.80
N CYS A 126 -12.59 1.66 10.53
CA CYS A 126 -11.61 1.90 11.58
C CYS A 126 -11.29 3.40 11.70
N THR A 127 -12.20 4.13 12.32
CA THR A 127 -12.09 5.55 12.64
C THR A 127 -10.85 5.89 13.49
N THR A 128 -10.23 4.90 14.13
CA THR A 128 -9.02 5.06 14.95
C THR A 128 -7.78 4.41 14.36
N CYS A 129 -7.82 3.74 13.21
CA CYS A 129 -6.64 3.03 12.69
C CYS A 129 -5.64 3.99 12.05
N GLY A 130 -4.50 4.18 12.70
CA GLY A 130 -3.33 4.81 12.11
C GLY A 130 -2.14 3.87 12.02
N GLY A 131 -0.97 4.40 11.65
CA GLY A 131 0.22 3.58 11.45
C GLY A 131 0.21 2.79 10.13
N THR A 132 -0.48 3.27 9.09
CA THR A 132 -0.47 2.63 7.76
C THR A 132 0.75 3.07 6.93
N ALA A 133 1.17 2.24 5.97
CA ALA A 133 2.24 2.59 5.04
C ALA A 133 1.90 3.83 4.19
N THR A 134 0.64 3.93 3.75
CA THR A 134 0.14 5.09 2.98
C THR A 134 0.14 6.38 3.82
N SER A 135 -0.25 6.30 5.11
CA SER A 135 -0.17 7.44 6.03
C SER A 135 1.27 7.91 6.23
N TYR A 136 2.23 6.98 6.32
CA TYR A 136 3.65 7.31 6.45
C TYR A 136 4.13 8.17 5.27
N VAL A 137 3.88 7.71 4.03
CA VAL A 137 4.30 8.43 2.83
C VAL A 137 3.59 9.78 2.70
N ASN A 138 2.26 9.80 2.77
CA ASN A 138 1.46 11.01 2.54
C ASN A 138 1.76 12.14 3.54
N ARG A 139 2.14 11.79 4.78
CA ARG A 139 2.42 12.77 5.83
C ARG A 139 3.88 13.21 5.88
N LYS A 140 4.81 12.35 5.47
CA LYS A 140 6.25 12.62 5.55
C LYS A 140 6.79 13.33 4.32
N PHE A 141 6.27 13.00 3.14
CA PHE A 141 6.82 13.50 1.87
C PHE A 141 5.81 14.41 1.17
N ALA A 142 6.12 15.70 1.14
CA ALA A 142 5.31 16.68 0.41
C ALA A 142 5.12 16.25 -1.06
N ASN A 143 3.92 16.51 -1.60
CA ASN A 143 3.52 16.19 -2.98
C ASN A 143 3.54 14.70 -3.34
N SER A 144 3.71 13.79 -2.37
CA SER A 144 3.63 12.35 -2.61
C SER A 144 2.19 11.87 -2.54
N THR A 145 1.84 10.92 -3.40
CA THR A 145 0.53 10.28 -3.43
C THR A 145 0.66 8.79 -3.18
N ALA A 146 0.24 8.36 -2.00
CA ALA A 146 0.16 6.96 -1.61
C ALA A 146 -1.27 6.54 -1.30
N PHE A 147 -1.75 5.47 -1.94
CA PHE A 147 -3.10 4.96 -1.68
C PHE A 147 -3.17 3.44 -1.76
N THR A 148 -4.19 2.91 -1.09
CA THR A 148 -4.49 1.48 -1.05
C THR A 148 -5.48 1.12 -2.15
N VAL A 149 -5.28 -0.04 -2.77
CA VAL A 149 -6.26 -0.65 -3.67
C VAL A 149 -6.62 -2.02 -3.10
N GLU A 150 -7.88 -2.19 -2.74
CA GLU A 150 -8.42 -3.45 -2.26
C GLU A 150 -8.85 -4.29 -3.46
N MET A 151 -8.18 -5.43 -3.68
CA MET A 151 -8.47 -6.35 -4.78
C MET A 151 -9.66 -7.27 -4.43
N PRO A 152 -10.31 -7.93 -5.41
CA PRO A 152 -11.36 -8.92 -5.16
C PRO A 152 -10.79 -10.17 -4.50
N SER A 153 -11.66 -10.98 -3.87
CA SER A 153 -11.30 -12.28 -3.29
C SER A 153 -10.78 -13.27 -4.33
N SER A 154 -11.38 -13.27 -5.53
CA SER A 154 -10.88 -14.01 -6.69
C SER A 154 -10.05 -13.10 -7.59
N PHE A 155 -8.76 -13.42 -7.72
CA PHE A 155 -7.80 -12.62 -8.46
C PHE A 155 -7.30 -13.38 -9.69
N THR A 156 -7.24 -12.71 -10.85
CA THR A 156 -6.85 -13.32 -12.13
C THR A 156 -5.72 -12.53 -12.81
N TYR A 157 -5.06 -13.14 -13.80
CA TYR A 157 -4.08 -12.42 -14.61
C TYR A 157 -4.68 -11.21 -15.36
N GLY A 158 -5.97 -11.27 -15.72
CA GLY A 158 -6.68 -10.12 -16.29
C GLY A 158 -6.71 -8.92 -15.34
N HIS A 159 -6.94 -9.17 -14.04
CA HIS A 159 -6.80 -8.14 -13.00
C HIS A 159 -5.36 -7.64 -12.92
N ALA A 160 -4.37 -8.55 -12.86
CA ALA A 160 -2.96 -8.15 -12.80
C ALA A 160 -2.55 -7.21 -13.93
N ARG A 161 -2.90 -7.56 -15.17
CA ARG A 161 -2.63 -6.75 -16.36
C ARG A 161 -3.35 -5.40 -16.29
N ASN A 162 -4.61 -5.35 -15.86
CA ASN A 162 -5.37 -4.11 -15.77
C ASN A 162 -4.74 -3.14 -14.76
N HIS A 163 -4.48 -3.63 -13.54
CA HIS A 163 -3.91 -2.82 -12.46
C HIS A 163 -2.46 -2.42 -12.73
N GLY A 164 -1.66 -3.30 -13.35
CA GLY A 164 -0.29 -2.97 -13.78
C GLY A 164 -0.26 -1.91 -14.86
N LYS A 165 -1.15 -1.97 -15.86
CA LYS A 165 -1.28 -0.90 -16.87
C LYS A 165 -1.69 0.42 -16.25
N ALA A 166 -2.66 0.41 -15.34
CA ALA A 166 -3.10 1.62 -14.65
C ALA A 166 -1.95 2.25 -13.85
N PHE A 167 -1.18 1.44 -13.11
CA PHE A 167 0.01 1.93 -12.40
C PHE A 167 1.02 2.59 -13.35
N LEU A 168 1.39 1.92 -14.46
CA LEU A 168 2.37 2.46 -15.41
C LEU A 168 1.88 3.76 -16.08
N ALA A 169 0.59 3.85 -16.39
CA ALA A 169 -0.02 5.06 -16.94
C ALA A 169 0.00 6.22 -15.94
N LEU A 170 -0.23 5.96 -14.65
CA LEU A 170 -0.09 6.98 -13.61
C LEU A 170 1.36 7.42 -13.44
N ALA A 171 2.29 6.48 -13.35
CA ALA A 171 3.70 6.75 -13.13
C ALA A 171 4.32 7.64 -14.22
N ALA A 172 3.87 7.49 -15.47
CA ALA A 172 4.31 8.34 -16.58
C ALA A 172 3.78 9.79 -16.52
N ASN A 173 2.76 10.06 -15.69
CA ASN A 173 2.06 11.34 -15.58
C ASN A 173 2.16 12.00 -14.19
N SER A 174 2.93 11.40 -13.27
CA SER A 174 3.02 11.81 -11.85
C SER A 174 4.25 12.63 -11.51
#